data_AF-A0A7X6SQK6-F1
#
_entry.id   AF-A0A7X6SQK6-F1
#
_cell.length_a   1.000
_cell.length_b   1.000
_cell.length_c   1.000
_cell.angle_alpha   90.00
_cell.angle_beta   90.00
_cell.angle_gamma   90.00
#
_symmetry.space_group_name_H-M   'P 1'
#
loop_
_entity.id
_entity.type
_entity.pdbx_description
1 polymer ?
#
loop_
_entity_poly.entity_id
_entity_poly.type
_entity_poly.pdbx_seq_one_letter_code
_entity_poly.pdbx_strand_id
1 'polypeptide(L)'
;MAKNQIIIPAELRKPQFIEFGKIPVNQYSRTIEEEKENYSSSDFIRIFRDMVIIREFETMLNLIKTTNEYNSINYNHPGPAHLSIGQEASAVGMAYHLDVDDFIFGSHRSHGEIIAKGLSAIHKLDEETCYSVMKSYFGGNILKVVEKGFQGEIKDLAIHFLLYGALAEIFARENGFNRGLGGSMHAFFTPFGIYPNNAIVGGSGDISVGAALYKKINRKPGIVVCNIG
;
A
#
# COMPACT_ATOMS: atom_id res chain seq x y z
N MET A 1 -28.48 -13.12 0.16
CA MET A 1 -27.68 -13.84 -0.86
C MET A 1 -28.68 -14.43 -1.84
N ALA A 2 -28.73 -13.94 -3.07
CA ALA A 2 -29.47 -14.67 -4.10
C ALA A 2 -28.66 -15.95 -4.35
N LYS A 3 -29.22 -17.11 -3.97
CA LYS A 3 -28.53 -18.42 -4.04
C LYS A 3 -28.31 -18.91 -5.47
N ASN A 4 -28.87 -18.22 -6.46
CA ASN A 4 -28.79 -18.51 -7.87
C ASN A 4 -28.98 -17.21 -8.66
N GLN A 5 -28.12 -16.97 -9.64
CA GLN A 5 -28.28 -15.94 -10.66
C GLN A 5 -28.40 -16.67 -11.99
N ILE A 6 -29.60 -16.71 -12.56
CA ILE A 6 -29.85 -17.37 -13.84
C ILE A 6 -29.29 -16.44 -14.93
N ILE A 7 -28.24 -16.90 -15.61
CA ILE A 7 -27.64 -16.20 -16.74
C ILE A 7 -28.23 -16.81 -18.01
N ILE A 8 -29.06 -16.05 -18.73
CA ILE A 8 -29.58 -16.43 -20.05
C ILE A 8 -28.79 -15.64 -21.10
N PRO A 9 -27.79 -16.24 -21.78
CA PRO A 9 -26.89 -15.49 -22.68
C PRO A 9 -27.63 -14.75 -23.80
N ALA A 10 -28.74 -15.31 -24.29
CA ALA A 10 -29.57 -14.69 -25.33
C ALA A 10 -30.28 -13.41 -24.85
N GLU A 11 -30.47 -13.23 -23.54
CA GLU A 11 -31.02 -12.01 -22.95
C GLU A 11 -29.92 -11.06 -22.52
N LEU A 12 -28.88 -11.59 -21.86
CA LEU A 12 -27.77 -10.80 -21.33
C LEU A 12 -26.95 -10.10 -22.44
N ARG A 13 -26.87 -10.73 -23.63
CA ARG A 13 -26.14 -10.21 -24.79
C ARG A 13 -27.03 -9.52 -25.82
N LYS A 14 -28.29 -9.21 -25.48
CA LYS A 14 -29.13 -8.41 -26.39
C LYS A 14 -28.46 -7.05 -26.65
N PRO A 15 -28.48 -6.55 -27.90
CA PRO A 15 -28.08 -5.18 -28.18
C PRO A 15 -28.88 -4.21 -27.31
N GLN A 16 -28.17 -3.40 -26.55
CA GLN A 16 -28.76 -2.39 -25.67
C GLN A 16 -27.75 -1.26 -25.46
N PHE A 17 -28.25 -0.10 -25.07
CA PHE A 17 -27.41 1.01 -24.62
C PHE A 17 -27.34 0.99 -23.11
N ILE A 18 -26.14 1.18 -22.56
CA ILE A 18 -25.99 1.45 -21.14
C ILE A 18 -26.22 2.95 -20.96
N GLU A 19 -27.40 3.33 -20.47
CA GLU A 19 -27.71 4.70 -20.11
C GLU A 19 -27.25 4.96 -18.66
N PHE A 20 -26.12 5.64 -18.50
CA PHE A 20 -25.64 6.08 -17.19
C PHE A 20 -26.10 7.51 -16.92
N GLY A 21 -26.43 7.81 -15.66
CA GLY A 21 -26.61 9.19 -15.22
C GLY A 21 -25.31 10.00 -15.32
N LYS A 22 -25.36 11.28 -14.96
CA LYS A 22 -24.14 12.11 -14.88
C LYS A 22 -23.18 11.52 -13.85
N ILE A 23 -21.96 11.21 -14.27
CA ILE A 23 -20.89 10.81 -13.36
C ILE A 23 -20.23 12.08 -12.84
N PRO A 24 -20.21 12.33 -11.52
CA PRO A 24 -19.54 13.50 -10.97
C PRO A 24 -18.03 13.38 -11.22
N VAL A 25 -17.44 14.37 -11.89
CA VAL A 25 -16.00 14.50 -12.11
C VAL A 25 -15.54 15.81 -11.50
N ASN A 26 -14.46 15.78 -10.71
CA ASN A 26 -13.87 16.96 -10.06
C ASN A 26 -14.88 17.83 -9.29
N GLN A 27 -15.88 17.20 -8.65
CA GLN A 27 -16.92 17.91 -7.89
C GLN A 27 -16.49 18.28 -6.47
N TYR A 28 -15.28 17.89 -6.06
CA TYR A 28 -14.74 18.25 -4.77
C TYR A 28 -14.35 19.73 -4.76
N SER A 29 -15.06 20.53 -3.96
CA SER A 29 -14.92 21.99 -3.94
C SER A 29 -14.78 22.57 -2.53
N ARG A 30 -14.41 21.74 -1.54
CA ARG A 30 -14.17 22.21 -0.17
C ARG A 30 -12.91 23.08 -0.12
N THR A 31 -12.98 24.14 0.68
CA THR A 31 -11.85 25.02 0.98
C THR A 31 -10.88 24.36 1.95
N ILE A 32 -9.65 24.86 2.02
CA ILE A 32 -8.65 24.37 2.98
C ILE A 32 -9.13 24.53 4.43
N GLU A 33 -9.85 25.61 4.74
CA GLU A 33 -10.34 25.84 6.10
C GLU A 33 -11.43 24.84 6.50
N GLU A 34 -12.35 24.52 5.59
CA GLU A 34 -13.34 23.46 5.82
C GLU A 34 -12.68 22.08 5.96
N GLU A 35 -11.58 21.83 5.24
CA GLU A 35 -10.85 20.56 5.36
C GLU A 35 -10.09 20.42 6.68
N LYS A 36 -9.61 21.53 7.23
CA LYS A 36 -8.95 21.54 8.53
C LYS A 36 -9.88 21.14 9.67
N GLU A 37 -11.19 21.26 9.49
CA GLU A 37 -12.18 20.79 10.48
C GLU A 37 -12.22 19.27 10.62
N ASN A 38 -11.75 18.52 9.61
CA ASN A 38 -11.77 17.04 9.63
C ASN A 38 -10.59 16.43 10.40
N TYR A 39 -9.55 17.20 10.71
CA TYR A 39 -8.27 16.67 11.22
C TYR A 39 -7.70 17.51 12.36
N SER A 40 -7.12 16.84 13.35
CA SER A 40 -6.36 17.50 14.41
C SER A 40 -4.97 17.94 13.94
N SER A 41 -4.29 18.80 14.70
CA SER A 41 -2.88 19.14 14.43
C SER A 41 -1.98 17.89 14.47
N SER A 42 -2.25 16.94 15.36
CA SER A 42 -1.51 15.67 15.42
C SER A 42 -1.72 14.81 14.16
N ASP A 43 -2.92 14.87 13.56
CA ASP A 43 -3.19 14.17 12.30
C ASP A 43 -2.39 14.77 11.16
N PHE A 44 -2.33 16.10 11.06
CA PHE A 44 -1.51 16.77 10.05
C PHE A 44 -0.01 16.49 10.23
N ILE A 45 0.48 16.45 11.47
CA ILE A 45 1.87 16.05 11.75
C ILE A 45 2.12 14.62 11.28
N ARG A 46 1.20 13.69 11.55
CA ARG A 46 1.30 12.31 11.08
C ARG A 46 1.27 12.21 9.56
N ILE A 47 0.33 12.88 8.89
CA ILE A 47 0.23 12.92 7.42
C ILE A 47 1.56 13.42 6.83
N PHE A 48 2.09 14.53 7.37
CA PHE A 48 3.36 15.07 6.91
C PHE A 48 4.54 14.11 7.16
N ARG A 49 4.62 13.52 8.36
CA ARG A 49 5.64 12.52 8.69
C ARG A 49 5.61 11.35 7.71
N ASP A 50 4.43 10.80 7.43
CA ASP A 50 4.28 9.64 6.55
C ASP A 50 4.70 9.99 5.11
N MET A 51 4.41 11.21 4.62
CA MET A 51 4.92 11.69 3.33
C MET A 51 6.45 11.83 3.32
N VAL A 52 7.05 12.37 4.39
CA VAL A 52 8.51 12.54 4.50
C VAL A 52 9.21 11.18 4.55
N ILE A 53 8.65 10.18 5.25
CA ILE A 53 9.19 8.81 5.27
C ILE A 53 9.25 8.24 3.85
N ILE A 54 8.17 8.38 3.07
CA ILE A 54 8.12 7.92 1.69
C ILE A 54 9.15 8.66 0.82
N ARG A 55 9.20 10.00 0.94
CA ARG A 55 10.17 10.83 0.21
C ARG A 55 11.60 10.40 0.49
N GLU A 56 11.96 10.20 1.76
CA GLU A 56 13.31 9.80 2.15
C GLU A 56 13.64 8.39 1.65
N PHE A 57 12.70 7.45 1.78
CA PHE A 57 12.85 6.09 1.29
C PHE A 57 13.14 6.05 -0.22
N GLU A 58 12.36 6.77 -1.02
CA GLU A 58 12.59 6.81 -2.46
C GLU A 58 13.81 7.65 -2.85
N THR A 59 14.14 8.70 -2.09
CA THR A 59 15.38 9.47 -2.29
C THR A 59 16.61 8.60 -2.07
N MET A 60 16.62 7.77 -1.03
CA MET A 60 17.66 6.76 -0.80
C MET A 60 17.77 5.82 -2.00
N LEU A 61 16.66 5.26 -2.49
CA LEU A 61 16.69 4.36 -3.66
C LEU A 61 17.23 5.07 -4.91
N ASN A 62 16.85 6.33 -5.12
CA ASN A 62 17.34 7.14 -6.22
C ASN A 62 18.85 7.38 -6.14
N LEU A 63 19.36 7.72 -4.96
CA LEU A 63 20.78 7.94 -4.73
C LEU A 63 21.57 6.66 -4.97
N ILE A 64 21.17 5.54 -4.36
CA ILE A 64 21.79 4.23 -4.61
C ILE A 64 21.79 3.89 -6.11
N LYS A 65 20.70 4.19 -6.84
CA LYS A 65 20.61 3.88 -8.27
C LYS A 65 21.53 4.74 -9.14
N THR A 66 21.72 6.01 -8.75
CA THR A 66 22.42 7.01 -9.57
C THR A 66 23.88 7.18 -9.19
N THR A 67 24.24 6.94 -7.92
CA THR A 67 25.58 7.13 -7.36
C THR A 67 26.18 5.87 -6.75
N ASN A 68 25.42 4.79 -6.58
CA ASN A 68 25.80 3.59 -5.81
C ASN A 68 26.10 3.86 -4.33
N GLU A 69 25.59 4.96 -3.77
CA GLU A 69 25.85 5.35 -2.39
C GLU A 69 24.61 5.98 -1.74
N TYR A 70 24.42 5.71 -0.45
CA TYR A 70 23.55 6.51 0.42
C TYR A 70 24.15 6.58 1.82
N ASN A 71 24.29 7.79 2.40
CA ASN A 71 24.89 8.01 3.71
C ASN A 71 26.23 7.28 3.92
N SER A 72 27.14 7.39 2.95
CA SER A 72 28.46 6.72 2.96
C SER A 72 28.40 5.19 2.93
N ILE A 73 27.22 4.60 2.70
CA ILE A 73 27.06 3.17 2.47
C ILE A 73 27.04 2.93 0.97
N ASN A 74 28.10 2.29 0.47
CA ASN A 74 28.19 1.87 -0.93
C ASN A 74 27.32 0.64 -1.18
N TYR A 75 26.49 0.71 -2.21
CA TYR A 75 25.64 -0.39 -2.64
C TYR A 75 25.29 -0.27 -4.12
N ASN A 76 25.41 -1.35 -4.88
CA ASN A 76 25.02 -1.38 -6.29
C ASN A 76 23.67 -2.08 -6.45
N HIS A 77 22.68 -1.37 -6.99
CA HIS A 77 21.36 -1.91 -7.32
C HIS A 77 21.11 -1.89 -8.84
N PRO A 78 21.36 -3.02 -9.55
CA PRO A 78 21.16 -3.08 -10.99
C PRO A 78 19.67 -3.17 -11.38
N GLY A 79 18.79 -3.59 -10.47
CA GLY A 79 17.36 -3.77 -10.71
C GLY A 79 16.61 -2.47 -11.06
N PRO A 80 15.45 -2.55 -11.73
CA PRO A 80 14.63 -1.39 -12.02
C PRO A 80 14.00 -0.86 -10.73
N ALA A 81 13.94 0.47 -10.58
CA ALA A 81 13.22 1.15 -9.51
C ALA A 81 12.34 2.25 -10.12
N HIS A 82 11.03 2.13 -9.95
CA HIS A 82 10.07 3.12 -10.44
C HIS A 82 9.60 3.98 -9.28
N LEU A 83 10.21 5.16 -9.17
CA LEU A 83 9.95 6.08 -8.06
C LEU A 83 8.62 6.84 -8.27
N SER A 84 7.99 7.20 -7.16
CA SER A 84 6.77 8.01 -7.08
C SER A 84 7.02 9.39 -6.44
N ILE A 85 8.27 9.84 -6.35
CA ILE A 85 8.68 11.14 -5.79
C ILE A 85 7.80 12.26 -6.35
N GLY A 86 7.12 12.97 -5.46
CA GLY A 86 6.12 14.00 -5.78
C GLY A 86 4.66 13.54 -5.72
N GLN A 87 4.41 12.25 -5.50
CA GLN A 87 3.07 11.64 -5.40
C GLN A 87 2.76 11.14 -3.98
N GLU A 88 3.56 11.52 -2.98
CA GLU A 88 3.42 11.05 -1.60
C GLU A 88 2.07 11.43 -1.01
N ALA A 89 1.58 12.63 -1.32
CA ALA A 89 0.29 13.13 -0.86
C ALA A 89 -0.87 12.24 -1.36
N SER A 90 -0.79 11.73 -2.58
CA SER A 90 -1.81 10.81 -3.12
C SER A 90 -1.81 9.49 -2.36
N ALA A 91 -0.64 8.90 -2.13
CA ALA A 91 -0.51 7.64 -1.41
C ALA A 91 -0.94 7.76 0.07
N VAL A 92 -0.46 8.79 0.77
CA VAL A 92 -0.77 9.02 2.18
C VAL A 92 -2.23 9.44 2.35
N GLY A 93 -2.73 10.37 1.54
CA GLY A 93 -4.13 10.81 1.60
C GLY A 93 -5.11 9.66 1.39
N MET A 94 -4.84 8.77 0.42
CA MET A 94 -5.59 7.53 0.25
C MET A 94 -5.48 6.65 1.50
N ALA A 95 -4.26 6.27 1.90
CA ALA A 95 -4.03 5.28 2.94
C ALA A 95 -4.50 5.72 4.33
N TYR A 96 -4.47 7.02 4.63
CA TYR A 96 -4.72 7.58 5.96
C TYR A 96 -6.06 7.12 6.54
N HIS A 97 -7.09 7.00 5.69
CA HIS A 97 -8.43 6.54 6.10
C HIS A 97 -8.61 5.03 6.09
N LEU A 98 -7.73 4.28 5.42
CA LEU A 98 -7.89 2.84 5.26
C LEU A 98 -7.37 2.02 6.44
N ASP A 99 -8.01 0.90 6.77
CA ASP A 99 -7.58 -0.06 7.82
C ASP A 99 -7.19 -1.43 7.21
N VAL A 100 -6.80 -2.41 8.02
CA VAL A 100 -6.32 -3.71 7.50
C VAL A 100 -7.37 -4.50 6.71
N ASP A 101 -8.67 -4.20 6.91
CA ASP A 101 -9.72 -4.82 6.13
C ASP A 101 -9.80 -4.22 4.73
N ASP A 102 -9.36 -2.98 4.51
CA ASP A 102 -9.29 -2.36 3.17
C ASP A 102 -8.13 -2.88 2.32
N PHE A 103 -8.43 -3.30 1.09
CA PHE A 103 -7.42 -3.84 0.20
C PHE A 103 -6.95 -2.78 -0.79
N ILE A 104 -5.64 -2.62 -0.94
CA ILE A 104 -5.06 -1.80 -2.00
C ILE A 104 -4.39 -2.70 -3.03
N PHE A 105 -4.61 -2.39 -4.30
CA PHE A 105 -3.89 -2.96 -5.43
C PHE A 105 -3.07 -1.87 -6.08
N GLY A 106 -1.75 -1.98 -5.96
CA GLY A 106 -0.88 -0.89 -6.35
C GLY A 106 -0.52 -0.85 -7.82
N SER A 107 0.00 0.30 -8.23
CA SER A 107 0.51 0.56 -9.57
C SER A 107 1.96 0.03 -9.76
N HIS A 108 2.56 0.30 -10.90
CA HIS A 108 3.98 0.05 -11.14
C HIS A 108 4.92 1.00 -10.35
N ARG A 109 4.38 2.07 -9.72
CA ARG A 109 5.07 3.07 -8.88
C ARG A 109 4.60 3.02 -7.42
N SER A 110 4.55 1.82 -6.87
CA SER A 110 3.77 1.54 -5.66
C SER A 110 4.54 1.57 -4.34
N HIS A 111 5.81 2.03 -4.32
CA HIS A 111 6.58 2.10 -3.07
C HIS A 111 5.88 2.97 -2.03
N GLY A 112 5.48 4.19 -2.43
CA GLY A 112 4.71 5.08 -1.57
C GLY A 112 3.38 4.49 -1.14
N GLU A 113 2.69 3.75 -2.01
CA GLU A 113 1.41 3.12 -1.72
C GLU A 113 1.54 2.00 -0.65
N ILE A 114 2.56 1.15 -0.77
CA ILE A 114 2.89 0.09 0.22
C ILE A 114 3.21 0.74 1.57
N ILE A 115 4.12 1.72 1.58
CA ILE A 115 4.59 2.35 2.82
C ILE A 115 3.44 3.11 3.49
N ALA A 116 2.70 3.93 2.75
CA ALA A 116 1.57 4.69 3.28
C ALA A 116 0.51 3.77 3.90
N LYS A 117 0.15 2.68 3.20
CA LYS A 117 -0.83 1.71 3.70
C LYS A 117 -0.33 0.97 4.93
N GLY A 118 0.94 0.58 4.95
CA GLY A 118 1.56 -0.06 6.10
C GLY A 118 1.60 0.85 7.32
N LEU A 119 1.99 2.12 7.15
CA LEU A 119 2.01 3.10 8.24
C LEU A 119 0.61 3.34 8.82
N SER A 120 -0.41 3.45 7.96
CA SER A 120 -1.80 3.59 8.39
C SER A 120 -2.29 2.36 9.16
N ALA A 121 -1.99 1.15 8.68
CA ALA A 121 -2.32 -0.10 9.37
C ALA A 121 -1.64 -0.20 10.75
N ILE A 122 -0.33 0.09 10.82
CA ILE A 122 0.42 0.11 12.08
C ILE A 122 -0.22 1.06 13.07
N HIS A 123 -0.63 2.25 12.63
CA HIS A 123 -1.24 3.24 13.51
C HIS A 123 -2.60 2.78 14.07
N LYS A 124 -3.42 2.08 13.26
CA LYS A 124 -4.80 1.72 13.63
C LYS A 124 -4.95 0.38 14.34
N LEU A 125 -4.06 -0.56 14.09
CA LEU A 125 -4.05 -1.83 14.83
C LEU A 125 -3.73 -1.58 16.31
N ASP A 126 -4.11 -2.50 17.19
CA ASP A 126 -3.52 -2.57 18.52
C ASP A 126 -2.08 -3.12 18.45
N GLU A 127 -1.32 -2.97 19.54
CA GLU A 127 0.09 -3.38 19.58
C GLU A 127 0.27 -4.90 19.57
N GLU A 128 -0.60 -5.63 20.25
CA GLU A 128 -0.53 -7.10 20.34
C GLU A 128 -0.75 -7.73 18.96
N THR A 129 -1.78 -7.28 18.25
CA THR A 129 -2.07 -7.71 16.87
C THR A 129 -0.92 -7.36 15.94
N CYS A 130 -0.38 -6.14 16.03
CA CYS A 130 0.73 -5.71 15.19
C CYS A 130 1.98 -6.58 15.42
N TYR A 131 2.33 -6.82 16.68
CA TYR A 131 3.46 -7.68 17.04
C TYR A 131 3.24 -9.14 16.60
N SER A 132 2.03 -9.67 16.78
CA SER A 132 1.65 -11.02 16.34
C SER A 132 1.79 -11.19 14.83
N VAL A 133 1.36 -10.21 14.04
CA VAL A 133 1.56 -10.19 12.58
C VAL A 133 3.05 -10.25 12.24
N MET A 134 3.88 -9.38 12.83
CA MET A 134 5.32 -9.36 12.55
C MET A 134 6.03 -10.66 12.94
N LYS A 135 5.67 -11.23 14.08
CA LYS A 135 6.26 -12.47 14.61
C LYS A 135 5.87 -13.71 13.79
N SER A 136 4.62 -13.75 13.33
CA SER A 136 4.09 -14.89 12.57
C SER A 136 4.58 -14.89 11.11
N TYR A 137 4.76 -13.72 10.53
CA TYR A 137 5.11 -13.58 9.12
C TYR A 137 6.49 -14.16 8.80
N PHE A 138 6.51 -15.22 7.97
CA PHE A 138 7.71 -16.02 7.67
C PHE A 138 8.56 -16.36 8.90
N GLY A 139 7.91 -16.70 10.02
CA GLY A 139 8.61 -17.08 11.25
C GLY A 139 9.37 -15.92 11.91
N GLY A 140 8.98 -14.67 11.61
CA GLY A 140 9.52 -13.47 12.22
C GLY A 140 10.91 -13.11 11.73
N ASN A 141 11.34 -13.57 10.55
CA ASN A 141 12.70 -13.33 10.04
C ASN A 141 13.01 -11.83 9.92
N ILE A 142 12.05 -11.04 9.44
CA ILE A 142 12.16 -9.58 9.35
C ILE A 142 12.25 -8.97 10.76
N LEU A 143 11.33 -9.38 11.66
CA LEU A 143 11.26 -8.90 13.04
C LEU A 143 12.59 -9.14 13.79
N LYS A 144 13.18 -10.34 13.66
CA LYS A 144 14.47 -10.70 14.28
C LYS A 144 15.63 -9.77 13.92
N VAL A 145 15.60 -9.19 12.72
CA VAL A 145 16.63 -8.24 12.29
C VAL A 145 16.41 -6.89 12.96
N VAL A 146 15.18 -6.37 12.91
CA VAL A 146 14.87 -5.02 13.39
C VAL A 146 14.73 -4.95 14.91
N GLU A 147 14.41 -6.04 15.59
CA GLU A 147 14.31 -6.09 17.06
C GLU A 147 15.68 -6.11 17.74
N LYS A 148 16.74 -6.51 17.02
CA LYS A 148 18.08 -6.65 17.58
C LYS A 148 18.65 -5.28 17.98
N GLY A 149 18.70 -5.04 19.28
CA GLY A 149 19.22 -3.78 19.84
C GLY A 149 18.24 -2.61 19.74
N PHE A 150 16.99 -2.86 19.35
CA PHE A 150 15.95 -1.84 19.33
C PHE A 150 15.49 -1.51 20.76
N GLN A 151 15.28 -0.22 21.02
CA GLN A 151 14.70 0.30 22.25
C GLN A 151 13.62 1.30 21.87
N GLY A 152 12.39 1.08 22.33
CA GLY A 152 11.25 1.93 22.00
C GLY A 152 9.93 1.18 22.05
N GLU A 153 8.87 1.82 21.57
CA GLU A 153 7.51 1.29 21.57
C GLU A 153 7.30 0.27 20.43
N ILE A 154 6.29 -0.59 20.58
CA ILE A 154 5.97 -1.63 19.58
C ILE A 154 5.61 -1.00 18.22
N LYS A 155 4.98 0.17 18.22
CA LYS A 155 4.63 0.90 16.98
C LYS A 155 5.86 1.36 16.21
N ASP A 156 6.89 1.83 16.90
CA ASP A 156 8.14 2.24 16.26
C ASP A 156 8.89 1.03 15.70
N LEU A 157 8.91 -0.08 16.44
CA LEU A 157 9.43 -1.37 15.96
C LEU A 157 8.70 -1.84 14.70
N ALA A 158 7.37 -1.64 14.64
CA ALA A 158 6.56 -2.00 13.49
C ALA A 158 6.85 -1.12 12.26
N ILE A 159 7.16 0.16 12.46
CA ILE A 159 7.62 1.04 11.37
C ILE A 159 8.98 0.54 10.85
N HIS A 160 9.91 0.17 11.73
CA HIS A 160 11.19 -0.42 11.32
C HIS A 160 11.00 -1.72 10.55
N PHE A 161 10.12 -2.61 11.01
CA PHE A 161 9.75 -3.83 10.30
C PHE A 161 9.21 -3.53 8.90
N LEU A 162 8.31 -2.55 8.78
CA LEU A 162 7.71 -2.16 7.51
C LEU A 162 8.77 -1.67 6.52
N LEU A 163 9.59 -0.70 6.95
CA LEU A 163 10.60 -0.07 6.09
C LEU A 163 11.71 -1.06 5.72
N TYR A 164 12.20 -1.85 6.69
CA TYR A 164 13.22 -2.87 6.43
C TYR A 164 12.70 -3.98 5.52
N GLY A 165 11.48 -4.48 5.74
CA GLY A 165 10.87 -5.52 4.92
C GLY A 165 10.63 -5.07 3.48
N ALA A 166 10.15 -3.84 3.28
CA ALA A 166 10.00 -3.25 1.95
C ALA A 166 11.38 -3.06 1.27
N LEU A 167 12.37 -2.54 2.00
CA LEU A 167 13.70 -2.30 1.48
C LEU A 167 14.41 -3.61 1.07
N ALA A 168 14.35 -4.61 1.94
CA ALA A 168 14.89 -5.93 1.69
C ALA A 168 14.24 -6.58 0.46
N GLU A 169 12.93 -6.39 0.27
CA GLU A 169 12.22 -6.86 -0.92
C GLU A 169 12.74 -6.20 -2.20
N ILE A 170 12.85 -4.86 -2.21
CA ILE A 170 13.35 -4.09 -3.35
C ILE A 170 14.78 -4.50 -3.72
N PHE A 171 15.62 -4.78 -2.72
CA PHE A 171 16.99 -5.26 -2.91
C PHE A 171 17.14 -6.78 -3.10
N ALA A 172 16.04 -7.48 -3.35
CA ALA A 172 16.02 -8.92 -3.60
C ALA A 172 16.73 -9.74 -2.51
N ARG A 173 16.42 -9.42 -1.24
CA ARG A 173 16.95 -10.11 -0.06
C ARG A 173 15.92 -11.09 0.50
N GLU A 174 16.40 -12.17 1.10
CA GLU A 174 15.56 -13.22 1.71
C GLU A 174 14.64 -12.67 2.82
N ASN A 175 15.07 -11.61 3.51
CA ASN A 175 14.26 -10.93 4.53
C ASN A 175 13.30 -9.88 3.96
N GLY A 176 13.03 -9.89 2.65
CA GLY A 176 11.97 -9.09 2.04
C GLY A 176 10.59 -9.63 2.35
N PHE A 177 9.54 -8.81 2.18
CA PHE A 177 8.16 -9.26 2.37
C PHE A 177 7.80 -10.49 1.54
N ASN A 178 8.37 -10.66 0.36
CA ASN A 178 8.15 -11.81 -0.52
C ASN A 178 9.46 -12.57 -0.76
N ARG A 179 10.38 -12.51 0.20
CA ARG A 179 11.73 -13.14 0.15
C ARG A 179 12.58 -12.65 -1.02
N GLY A 180 12.36 -11.42 -1.47
CA GLY A 180 13.11 -10.79 -2.54
C GLY A 180 12.71 -11.23 -3.95
N LEU A 181 11.64 -12.02 -4.08
CA LEU A 181 11.18 -12.56 -5.37
C LEU A 181 10.30 -11.58 -6.15
N GLY A 182 9.64 -10.64 -5.47
CA GLY A 182 8.80 -9.62 -6.10
C GLY A 182 9.58 -8.39 -6.56
N GLY A 183 10.67 -8.07 -5.85
CA GLY A 183 11.54 -6.94 -6.16
C GLY A 183 10.80 -5.60 -6.09
N SER A 184 11.28 -4.62 -6.86
CA SER A 184 10.73 -3.25 -6.82
C SER A 184 9.27 -3.13 -7.28
N MET A 185 8.76 -4.02 -8.13
CA MET A 185 7.48 -3.82 -8.82
C MET A 185 6.37 -4.76 -8.36
N HIS A 186 6.69 -5.81 -7.58
CA HIS A 186 5.72 -6.81 -7.10
C HIS A 186 5.81 -7.02 -5.58
N ALA A 187 6.33 -6.03 -4.85
CA ALA A 187 6.31 -6.05 -3.40
C ALA A 187 4.86 -5.93 -2.89
N PHE A 188 4.53 -6.68 -1.83
CA PHE A 188 3.21 -6.62 -1.18
C PHE A 188 3.30 -7.17 0.25
N PHE A 189 2.28 -6.89 1.06
CA PHE A 189 2.19 -7.38 2.44
C PHE A 189 0.71 -7.50 2.85
N THR A 190 0.12 -8.65 2.52
CA THR A 190 -1.32 -8.90 2.68
C THR A 190 -1.85 -8.77 4.11
N PRO A 191 -1.08 -9.01 5.21
CA PRO A 191 -1.59 -8.79 6.56
C PRO A 191 -2.04 -7.35 6.84
N PHE A 192 -1.52 -6.36 6.11
CA PHE A 192 -1.94 -4.96 6.21
C PHE A 192 -2.86 -4.52 5.07
N GLY A 193 -3.47 -5.47 4.34
CA GLY A 193 -4.33 -5.17 3.20
C GLY A 193 -3.57 -4.69 1.96
N ILE A 194 -2.25 -4.90 1.89
CA ILE A 194 -1.41 -4.53 0.74
C ILE A 194 -1.31 -5.75 -0.17
N TYR A 195 -2.07 -5.75 -1.28
CA TYR A 195 -2.11 -6.87 -2.22
C TYR A 195 -1.04 -6.73 -3.32
N PRO A 196 -0.71 -7.84 -4.02
CA PRO A 196 0.32 -7.85 -5.07
C PRO A 196 0.18 -6.70 -6.07
N ASN A 197 1.22 -5.89 -6.14
CA ASN A 197 1.35 -4.84 -7.15
C ASN A 197 1.76 -5.46 -8.48
N ASN A 198 1.32 -4.84 -9.58
CA ASN A 198 1.58 -5.33 -10.92
C ASN A 198 2.53 -4.42 -11.68
N ALA A 199 3.56 -5.01 -12.29
CA ALA A 199 4.38 -4.33 -13.29
C ALA A 199 3.62 -4.08 -14.61
N ILE A 200 2.53 -4.83 -14.85
CA ILE A 200 1.68 -4.65 -16.02
C ILE A 200 0.78 -3.43 -15.79
N VAL A 201 0.99 -2.39 -16.59
CA VAL A 201 0.17 -1.17 -16.58
C VAL A 201 -1.30 -1.54 -16.78
N GLY A 202 -2.17 -1.10 -15.87
CA GLY A 202 -3.60 -1.42 -15.87
C GLY A 202 -3.98 -2.78 -15.30
N GLY A 203 -3.02 -3.67 -14.99
CA GLY A 203 -3.29 -5.02 -14.50
C GLY A 203 -3.96 -5.08 -13.12
N SER A 204 -3.95 -4.00 -12.36
CA SER A 204 -4.68 -3.91 -11.08
C SER A 204 -6.18 -3.62 -11.27
N GLY A 205 -6.59 -3.13 -12.45
CA GLY A 205 -7.94 -2.67 -12.72
C GLY A 205 -8.99 -3.77 -12.56
N ASP A 206 -8.87 -4.85 -13.31
CA ASP A 206 -9.79 -5.99 -13.26
C ASP A 206 -9.65 -6.83 -11.99
N ILE A 207 -8.41 -7.03 -11.51
CA ILE A 207 -8.15 -7.77 -10.26
C ILE A 207 -8.84 -7.10 -9.06
N SER A 208 -8.76 -5.77 -8.96
CA SER A 208 -9.40 -5.02 -7.86
C SER A 208 -10.92 -5.16 -7.87
N VAL A 209 -11.55 -5.19 -9.05
CA VAL A 209 -13.00 -5.41 -9.21
C VAL A 209 -13.36 -6.83 -8.75
N GLY A 210 -12.56 -7.83 -9.11
CA GLY A 210 -12.72 -9.20 -8.63
C GLY A 210 -12.65 -9.30 -7.10
N ALA A 211 -11.66 -8.63 -6.48
CA ALA A 211 -11.52 -8.57 -5.03
C ALA A 211 -12.71 -7.85 -4.36
N ALA A 212 -13.19 -6.75 -4.93
CA ALA A 212 -14.36 -6.04 -4.45
C ALA A 212 -15.62 -6.91 -4.52
N LEU A 213 -15.79 -7.65 -5.62
CA LEU A 213 -16.89 -8.59 -5.80
C LEU A 213 -16.81 -9.73 -4.77
N TYR A 214 -15.62 -10.29 -4.54
CA TYR A 214 -15.39 -11.28 -3.48
C TYR A 214 -15.84 -10.76 -2.12
N LYS A 215 -15.42 -9.55 -1.73
CA LYS A 215 -15.85 -8.95 -0.45
C LYS A 215 -17.35 -8.77 -0.37
N LYS A 216 -17.96 -8.22 -1.43
CA LYS A 216 -19.40 -7.97 -1.51
C LYS A 216 -20.22 -9.26 -1.37
N ILE A 217 -19.84 -10.31 -2.10
CA ILE A 217 -20.54 -11.61 -2.06
C ILE A 217 -20.38 -12.27 -0.69
N ASN A 218 -19.17 -12.24 -0.12
CA ASN A 218 -18.86 -12.89 1.15
C ASN A 218 -19.17 -12.01 2.38
N ARG A 219 -19.73 -10.81 2.18
CA ARG A 219 -20.04 -9.83 3.24
C ARG A 219 -18.83 -9.53 4.13
N LYS A 220 -17.66 -9.39 3.52
CA LYS A 220 -16.43 -9.01 4.21
C LYS A 220 -16.37 -7.48 4.38
N PRO A 221 -15.80 -6.98 5.49
CA PRO A 221 -15.62 -5.55 5.72
C PRO A 221 -14.58 -4.94 4.77
N GLY A 222 -14.52 -3.60 4.79
CA GLY A 222 -13.57 -2.80 4.04
C GLY A 222 -13.90 -2.67 2.54
N ILE A 223 -13.28 -1.69 1.92
CA ILE A 223 -13.34 -1.40 0.49
C ILE A 223 -12.13 -1.98 -0.25
N VAL A 224 -12.13 -1.82 -1.57
CA VAL A 224 -10.97 -2.15 -2.41
C VAL A 224 -10.61 -0.89 -3.20
N VAL A 225 -9.32 -0.53 -3.15
CA VAL A 225 -8.77 0.60 -3.88
C VAL A 225 -7.85 0.08 -4.99
N CYS A 226 -8.06 0.59 -6.19
CA CYS A 226 -7.21 0.34 -7.34
C CYS A 226 -6.40 1.59 -7.65
N ASN A 227 -5.07 1.50 -7.51
CA ASN A 227 -4.18 2.58 -7.95
C ASN A 227 -3.80 2.35 -9.40
N ILE A 228 -4.11 3.32 -10.26
CA ILE A 228 -3.81 3.33 -11.69
C ILE A 228 -3.51 4.77 -12.11
N GLY A 229 -2.62 4.93 -13.09
CA GLY A 229 -2.26 6.21 -13.70
C GLY A 229 -2.29 6.13 -15.21
#